data_AF-A0A3M7J823-F1
#
_entry.id   AF-A0A3M7J823-F1
#
_cell.length_a   1.000
_cell.length_b   1.000
_cell.length_c   1.000
_cell.angle_alpha   90.00
_cell.angle_beta   90.00
_cell.angle_gamma   90.00
#
_symmetry.space_group_name_H-M   'P 1'
#
loop_
_entity.id
_entity.type
_entity.pdbx_description
1 polymer ?
#
loop_
_entity_poly.entity_id
_entity_poly.type
_entity_poly.pdbx_seq_one_letter_code
_entity_poly.pdbx_strand_id
1 'polypeptide(L)'
;MEHLRFLSWNSSGRSKVNALEDEQLMSKESGKLETQLRILCERQGKLRRWIIGLSILVGILALALLGAVSHSTRDPDGEQTMLSPVPRMPRTKVTFEEDKLFANGSNPKSDEAWATLTPQGDGFILLPNNTRQQWDLEPGKPTKAGEVYDISVFHELHCLRHIRTHTFTLQALIGEDDPQKIYDLLLKPTEDHVFHCFDYIRQALMCAGDMTIEWPRVEADGSRFAVDGWGITHECKSWCSCAYTSTAKCVRPNCDPLGSPTLSITPYCLLCHTSDAKGQEQCPYLEGQ
;
A
#
# COMPACT_ATOMS: atom_id res chain seq x y z
N MET A 1 -34.53 102.79 68.28
CA MET A 1 -33.47 101.81 68.54
C MET A 1 -34.11 100.44 68.44
N GLU A 2 -34.12 99.89 67.22
CA GLU A 2 -33.20 98.82 66.77
C GLU A 2 -33.55 97.45 67.40
N HIS A 3 -34.19 96.59 66.61
CA HIS A 3 -33.57 95.43 65.92
C HIS A 3 -33.28 94.25 66.88
N LEU A 4 -34.10 93.19 66.80
CA LEU A 4 -33.73 91.92 66.19
C LEU A 4 -34.86 90.89 66.38
N ARG A 5 -35.30 90.34 65.25
CA ARG A 5 -36.35 89.32 65.15
C ARG A 5 -35.76 87.95 65.52
N PHE A 6 -36.27 87.34 66.57
CA PHE A 6 -36.26 85.88 66.72
C PHE A 6 -37.67 85.40 66.36
N LEU A 7 -37.86 85.01 65.10
CA LEU A 7 -39.08 84.33 64.68
C LEU A 7 -38.85 82.83 64.83
N SER A 8 -39.75 82.24 65.60
CA SER A 8 -39.85 80.83 65.89
C SER A 8 -39.90 80.00 64.61
N TRP A 9 -39.07 78.96 64.58
CA TRP A 9 -39.26 77.84 63.68
C TRP A 9 -40.55 77.13 64.07
N ASN A 10 -41.63 77.42 63.34
CA ASN A 10 -42.91 76.75 63.51
C ASN A 10 -42.94 75.49 62.64
N SER A 11 -42.65 74.33 63.23
CA SER A 11 -42.81 73.03 62.58
C SER A 11 -44.28 72.62 62.59
N SER A 12 -45.08 73.18 61.70
CA SER A 12 -46.44 72.68 61.46
C SER A 12 -46.85 72.97 60.02
N GLY A 13 -46.76 71.97 59.15
CA GLY A 13 -47.26 72.10 57.78
C GLY A 13 -46.65 71.21 56.71
N ARG A 14 -45.62 70.38 56.99
CA ARG A 14 -45.19 69.32 56.06
C ARG A 14 -46.07 68.08 56.25
N SER A 15 -47.37 68.21 55.96
CA SER A 15 -48.37 67.18 56.28
C SER A 15 -48.80 66.42 55.03
N LYS A 16 -48.40 65.15 55.01
CA LYS A 16 -48.99 63.97 54.32
C LYS A 16 -49.11 63.97 52.79
N VAL A 17 -49.36 65.08 52.12
CA VAL A 17 -49.62 65.11 50.66
C VAL A 17 -48.34 64.81 49.87
N ASN A 18 -47.23 65.52 50.14
CA ASN A 18 -45.96 65.28 49.44
C ASN A 18 -45.38 63.88 49.73
N ALA A 19 -45.60 63.34 50.93
CA ALA A 19 -45.15 62.00 51.26
C ALA A 19 -45.93 60.92 50.50
N LEU A 20 -47.24 61.11 50.29
CA LEU A 20 -48.09 60.22 49.49
C LEU A 20 -47.75 60.28 48.00
N GLU A 21 -47.47 61.47 47.47
CA GLU A 21 -47.05 61.64 46.08
C GLU A 21 -45.68 61.01 45.82
N ASP A 22 -44.72 61.18 46.73
CA ASP A 22 -43.41 60.52 46.65
C ASP A 22 -43.53 59.00 46.73
N GLU A 23 -44.41 58.46 47.60
CA GLU A 23 -44.65 57.01 47.71
C GLU A 23 -45.28 56.44 46.42
N GLN A 24 -46.21 57.17 45.81
CA GLN A 24 -46.82 56.81 44.53
C GLN A 24 -45.84 56.89 43.36
N LEU A 25 -44.96 57.90 43.34
CA LEU A 25 -43.91 58.05 42.34
C LEU A 25 -42.90 56.90 42.42
N MET A 26 -42.44 56.57 43.63
CA MET A 26 -41.52 55.47 43.90
C MET A 26 -42.13 54.11 43.54
N SER A 27 -43.41 53.90 43.86
CA SER A 27 -44.15 52.68 43.47
C SER A 27 -44.27 52.53 41.95
N LYS A 28 -44.57 53.62 41.24
CA LYS A 28 -44.67 53.64 39.77
C LYS A 28 -43.31 53.39 39.11
N GLU A 29 -42.24 53.96 39.65
CA GLU A 29 -40.88 53.77 39.14
C GLU A 29 -40.36 52.35 39.43
N SER A 30 -40.68 51.80 40.61
CA SER A 30 -40.41 50.39 40.96
C SER A 30 -41.11 49.43 40.00
N GLY A 31 -42.41 49.63 39.73
CA GLY A 31 -43.16 48.80 38.78
C GLY A 31 -42.61 48.89 37.35
N LYS A 32 -42.17 50.08 36.92
CA LYS A 32 -41.53 50.27 35.61
C LYS A 32 -40.17 49.56 35.55
N LEU A 33 -39.37 49.62 36.61
CA LEU A 33 -38.09 48.96 36.73
C LEU A 33 -38.22 47.43 36.72
N GLU A 34 -39.17 46.88 37.47
CA GLU A 34 -39.46 45.44 37.48
C GLU A 34 -39.88 44.93 36.09
N THR A 35 -40.70 45.71 35.38
CA THR A 35 -41.15 45.37 34.02
C THR A 35 -39.97 45.35 33.05
N GLN A 36 -39.08 46.35 33.12
CA GLN A 36 -37.84 46.39 32.33
C GLN A 36 -36.92 45.20 32.65
N LEU A 37 -36.79 44.83 33.93
CA LEU A 37 -35.98 43.71 34.38
C LEU A 37 -36.48 42.37 33.81
N ARG A 38 -37.80 42.16 33.80
CA ARG A 38 -38.43 40.97 33.21
C ARG A 38 -38.16 40.84 31.71
N ILE A 39 -38.29 41.94 30.96
CA ILE A 39 -38.01 41.96 29.51
C ILE A 39 -36.54 41.63 29.21
N LEU A 40 -35.62 42.16 30.01
CA LEU A 40 -34.18 41.87 29.87
C LEU A 40 -33.86 40.40 30.19
N CYS A 41 -34.44 39.84 31.25
CA CYS A 41 -34.29 38.42 31.58
C CYS A 41 -34.85 37.50 30.48
N GLU A 42 -36.02 37.81 29.92
CA GLU A 42 -36.57 37.04 28.80
C GLU A 42 -35.69 37.12 27.55
N ARG A 43 -35.18 38.31 27.21
CA ARG A 43 -34.27 38.50 26.07
C ARG A 43 -32.95 37.75 26.30
N GLN A 44 -32.38 37.79 27.50
CA GLN A 44 -31.20 37.00 27.85
C GLN A 44 -31.46 35.49 27.76
N GLY A 45 -32.62 35.02 28.23
CA GLY A 45 -33.02 33.61 28.14
C GLY A 45 -33.25 33.13 26.70
N LYS A 46 -33.77 34.00 25.82
CA LYS A 46 -33.86 33.73 24.38
C LYS A 46 -32.48 33.72 23.74
N LEU A 47 -31.64 34.73 24.00
CA LEU A 47 -30.28 34.82 23.46
C LEU A 47 -29.41 33.63 23.89
N ARG A 48 -29.47 33.22 25.15
CA ARG A 48 -28.75 32.04 25.66
C ARG A 48 -29.17 30.75 24.95
N ARG A 49 -30.47 30.56 24.68
CA ARG A 49 -30.96 29.41 23.90
C ARG A 49 -30.47 29.43 22.46
N TRP A 50 -30.43 30.59 21.82
CA TRP A 50 -29.88 30.76 20.47
C TRP A 50 -28.37 30.46 20.43
N ILE A 51 -27.60 30.93 21.41
CA ILE A 51 -26.16 30.67 21.50
C ILE A 51 -25.90 29.16 21.67
N ILE A 52 -26.60 28.50 22.59
CA ILE A 52 -26.45 27.05 22.81
C ILE A 52 -26.82 26.27 21.53
N GLY A 53 -27.93 26.63 20.87
CA GLY A 53 -28.35 26.00 19.62
C GLY A 53 -27.32 26.17 18.49
N LEU A 54 -26.74 27.38 18.35
CA LEU A 54 -25.71 27.65 17.37
C LEU A 54 -24.41 26.89 17.66
N SER A 55 -23.99 26.81 18.93
CA SER A 55 -22.81 26.04 19.33
C SER A 55 -22.97 24.54 19.04
N ILE A 56 -24.15 23.97 19.27
CA ILE A 56 -24.45 22.57 18.95
C ILE A 56 -24.40 22.35 17.44
N LEU A 57 -25.02 23.24 16.65
CA LEU A 57 -25.02 23.15 15.18
C LEU A 57 -23.59 23.20 14.60
N VAL A 58 -22.77 24.13 15.10
CA VAL A 58 -21.36 24.24 14.68
C VAL A 58 -20.57 22.98 15.07
N GLY A 59 -20.81 22.42 16.26
CA GLY A 59 -20.18 21.16 16.68
C GLY A 59 -20.56 19.97 15.80
N ILE A 60 -21.83 19.85 15.40
CA ILE A 60 -22.30 18.80 14.48
C ILE A 60 -21.65 18.95 13.10
N LEU A 61 -21.59 20.18 12.57
CA LEU A 61 -20.95 20.46 11.29
C LEU A 61 -19.45 20.16 11.31
N ALA A 62 -18.75 20.50 12.41
CA ALA A 62 -17.34 20.18 12.57
C ALA A 62 -17.09 18.66 12.63
N LEU A 63 -17.92 17.90 13.35
CA LEU A 63 -17.83 16.44 13.38
C LEU A 63 -18.15 15.80 12.02
N ALA A 64 -19.13 16.33 11.30
CA ALA A 64 -19.44 15.88 9.94
C ALA A 64 -18.28 16.15 8.97
N LEU A 65 -17.63 17.31 9.07
CA LEU A 65 -16.43 17.64 8.29
C LEU A 65 -15.25 16.74 8.64
N LEU A 66 -14.98 16.50 9.93
CA LEU A 66 -13.95 15.56 10.38
C LEU A 66 -14.22 14.13 9.89
N GLY A 67 -15.48 13.70 9.92
CA GLY A 67 -15.91 12.42 9.36
C GLY A 67 -15.69 12.34 7.85
N ALA A 68 -16.09 13.38 7.11
CA ALA A 68 -15.90 13.45 5.66
C ALA A 68 -14.41 13.48 5.27
N VAL A 69 -13.58 14.24 5.98
CA VAL A 69 -12.13 14.27 5.77
C VAL A 69 -11.53 12.90 6.10
N SER A 70 -11.89 12.29 7.23
CA SER A 70 -11.40 10.96 7.61
C SER A 70 -11.81 9.87 6.60
N HIS A 71 -13.02 9.99 6.01
CA HIS A 71 -13.49 9.08 4.97
C HIS A 71 -12.86 9.33 3.60
N SER A 72 -12.41 10.57 3.33
CA SER A 72 -11.67 10.93 2.13
C SER A 72 -10.17 10.60 2.23
N THR A 73 -9.60 10.58 3.44
CA THR A 73 -8.21 10.16 3.69
C THR A 73 -8.06 8.65 3.89
N ARG A 74 -9.18 7.95 4.14
CA ARG A 74 -9.26 6.51 3.94
C ARG A 74 -9.50 6.27 2.47
N ASP A 75 -8.42 6.31 1.71
CA ASP A 75 -8.38 5.73 0.37
C ASP A 75 -8.01 4.25 0.57
N PRO A 76 -8.97 3.30 0.57
CA PRO A 76 -8.63 1.90 0.55
C PRO A 76 -8.42 1.55 -0.91
N ASP A 77 -7.19 1.68 -1.40
CA ASP A 77 -6.81 1.24 -2.75
C ASP A 77 -7.80 1.70 -3.84
N GLY A 78 -7.52 2.85 -4.45
CA GLY A 78 -7.95 3.15 -5.82
C GLY A 78 -7.34 2.15 -6.83
N GLU A 79 -7.50 0.86 -6.57
CA GLU A 79 -7.10 -0.22 -7.44
C GLU A 79 -8.16 -0.30 -8.52
N GLN A 80 -7.85 0.32 -9.65
CA GLN A 80 -8.47 -0.12 -10.90
C GLN A 80 -8.20 -1.61 -11.03
N THR A 81 -9.21 -2.43 -10.74
CA THR A 81 -9.15 -3.87 -10.98
C THR A 81 -9.05 -4.09 -12.47
N MET A 82 -7.83 -4.10 -13.00
CA MET A 82 -7.55 -4.86 -14.21
C MET A 82 -8.02 -6.29 -13.92
N LEU A 83 -8.96 -6.76 -14.72
CA LEU A 83 -9.42 -8.14 -14.62
C LEU A 83 -8.23 -9.02 -14.95
N SER A 84 -7.87 -9.90 -14.02
CA SER A 84 -6.70 -10.76 -14.16
C SER A 84 -7.04 -12.19 -13.77
N PRO A 85 -6.53 -13.19 -14.52
CA PRO A 85 -6.55 -14.58 -14.07
C PRO A 85 -5.67 -14.82 -12.85
N VAL A 86 -4.71 -13.92 -12.60
CA VAL A 86 -3.76 -14.04 -11.50
C VAL A 86 -4.35 -13.35 -10.27
N PRO A 87 -4.54 -14.07 -9.14
CA PRO A 87 -5.01 -13.47 -7.90
C PRO A 87 -4.06 -12.39 -7.39
N ARG A 88 -4.59 -11.46 -6.59
CA ARG A 88 -3.76 -10.49 -5.88
C ARG A 88 -2.86 -11.21 -4.89
N MET A 89 -1.57 -10.86 -4.93
CA MET A 89 -0.58 -11.46 -4.04
C MET A 89 -0.56 -10.73 -2.70
N PRO A 90 -0.58 -11.45 -1.57
CA PRO A 90 -0.43 -10.82 -0.26
C PRO A 90 0.96 -10.19 -0.12
N ARG A 91 1.06 -9.14 0.68
CA ARG A 91 2.33 -8.46 0.97
C ARG A 91 2.95 -9.04 2.24
N THR A 92 4.28 -9.10 2.28
CA THR A 92 5.07 -9.57 3.42
C THR A 92 6.27 -8.66 3.62
N LYS A 93 6.78 -8.60 4.86
CA LYS A 93 8.03 -7.91 5.15
C LYS A 93 9.20 -8.87 4.91
N VAL A 94 10.23 -8.39 4.23
CA VAL A 94 11.43 -9.16 3.93
C VAL A 94 12.63 -8.29 4.26
N THR A 95 13.54 -8.78 5.09
CA THR A 95 14.84 -8.14 5.28
C THR A 95 15.79 -8.68 4.23
N PHE A 96 16.35 -7.81 3.41
CA PHE A 96 17.29 -8.22 2.37
C PHE A 96 18.64 -8.55 3.00
N GLU A 97 19.22 -9.67 2.58
CA GLU A 97 20.53 -10.15 3.02
C GLU A 97 21.28 -10.68 1.80
N GLU A 98 22.61 -10.65 1.85
CA GLU A 98 23.43 -11.22 0.79
C GLU A 98 23.27 -12.75 0.76
N ASP A 99 22.66 -13.29 -0.30
CA ASP A 99 22.69 -14.71 -0.58
C ASP A 99 23.80 -15.06 -1.58
N LYS A 100 24.87 -15.68 -1.05
CA LYS A 100 26.04 -16.11 -1.83
C LYS A 100 25.70 -17.13 -2.92
N LEU A 101 24.61 -17.89 -2.78
CA LEU A 101 24.18 -18.83 -3.80
C LEU A 101 23.76 -18.09 -5.08
N PHE A 102 23.09 -16.95 -4.94
CA PHE A 102 22.65 -16.11 -6.06
C PHE A 102 23.69 -15.07 -6.47
N ALA A 103 24.49 -14.55 -5.53
CA ALA A 103 25.51 -13.53 -5.78
C ALA A 103 26.81 -14.07 -6.40
N ASN A 104 27.10 -15.37 -6.28
CA ASN A 104 28.29 -15.97 -6.88
C ASN A 104 28.25 -15.98 -8.42
N GLY A 105 29.44 -16.06 -9.03
CA GLY A 105 29.60 -16.28 -10.46
C GLY A 105 29.01 -17.60 -10.95
N SER A 106 28.98 -17.81 -12.28
CA SER A 106 28.50 -19.06 -12.87
C SER A 106 29.25 -20.26 -12.31
N ASN A 107 28.48 -21.19 -11.72
CA ASN A 107 28.91 -22.47 -11.20
C ASN A 107 27.67 -23.37 -11.05
N PRO A 108 27.82 -24.71 -11.06
CA PRO A 108 26.67 -25.63 -11.08
C PRO A 108 25.63 -25.39 -9.98
N LYS A 109 26.04 -24.97 -8.78
CA LYS A 109 25.11 -24.71 -7.67
C LYS A 109 24.35 -23.40 -7.86
N SER A 110 25.05 -22.33 -8.26
CA SER A 110 24.41 -21.04 -8.52
C SER A 110 23.50 -21.11 -9.74
N ASP A 111 23.95 -21.75 -10.81
CA ASP A 111 23.17 -21.87 -12.05
C ASP A 111 21.89 -22.69 -11.82
N GLU A 112 21.97 -23.77 -11.02
CA GLU A 112 20.78 -24.52 -10.59
C GLU A 112 19.86 -23.66 -9.72
N ALA A 113 20.39 -22.94 -8.74
CA ALA A 113 19.57 -22.08 -7.87
C ALA A 113 18.79 -21.02 -8.67
N TRP A 114 19.45 -20.37 -9.63
CA TRP A 114 18.82 -19.44 -10.57
C TRP A 114 17.77 -20.12 -11.46
N ALA A 115 17.97 -21.39 -11.85
CA ALA A 115 16.98 -22.15 -12.60
C ALA A 115 15.73 -22.47 -11.77
N THR A 116 15.84 -22.58 -10.43
CA THR A 116 14.70 -22.85 -9.55
C THR A 116 13.82 -21.65 -9.23
N LEU A 117 14.21 -20.43 -9.62
CA LEU A 117 13.41 -19.21 -9.38
C LEU A 117 12.16 -19.15 -10.27
N THR A 118 12.16 -19.83 -11.42
CA THR A 118 10.94 -20.01 -12.20
C THR A 118 10.25 -21.32 -11.81
N PRO A 119 8.91 -21.32 -11.71
CA PRO A 119 8.16 -22.54 -11.47
C PRO A 119 8.31 -23.47 -12.67
N GLN A 120 7.99 -24.75 -12.46
CA GLN A 120 7.91 -25.70 -13.55
C GLN A 120 6.93 -25.20 -14.62
N GLY A 121 7.40 -25.14 -15.88
CA GLY A 121 6.65 -24.50 -16.97
C GLY A 121 7.00 -23.02 -17.17
N ASP A 122 8.12 -22.54 -16.62
CA ASP A 122 8.69 -21.20 -16.81
C ASP A 122 7.80 -20.02 -16.42
N GLY A 123 6.73 -20.27 -15.66
CA GLY A 123 5.77 -19.23 -15.25
C GLY A 123 4.64 -19.00 -16.23
N PHE A 124 4.58 -19.79 -17.31
CA PHE A 124 3.49 -19.76 -18.25
C PHE A 124 2.19 -20.32 -17.64
N ILE A 125 1.07 -19.68 -17.94
CA ILE A 125 -0.27 -20.15 -17.62
C ILE A 125 -1.00 -20.57 -18.90
N LEU A 126 -1.77 -21.65 -18.82
CA LEU A 126 -2.64 -22.11 -19.88
C LEU A 126 -4.08 -21.68 -19.58
N LEU A 127 -4.63 -20.84 -20.46
CA LEU A 127 -6.03 -20.45 -20.40
C LEU A 127 -6.83 -21.32 -21.38
N PRO A 128 -7.89 -22.01 -20.93
CA PRO A 128 -8.74 -22.80 -21.83
C PRO A 128 -9.31 -21.94 -22.97
N ASN A 129 -9.63 -22.58 -24.09
CA ASN A 129 -10.21 -21.87 -25.22
C ASN A 129 -11.46 -21.06 -24.81
N ASN A 130 -11.54 -19.81 -25.29
CA ASN A 130 -12.64 -18.87 -25.04
C ASN A 130 -12.76 -18.37 -23.58
N THR A 131 -11.72 -18.48 -22.75
CA THR A 131 -11.72 -17.88 -21.41
C THR A 131 -11.06 -16.51 -21.35
N ARG A 132 -10.21 -16.15 -22.32
CA ARG A 132 -9.45 -14.87 -22.30
C ARG A 132 -10.35 -13.64 -22.24
N GLN A 133 -11.54 -13.69 -22.86
CA GLN A 133 -12.51 -12.60 -22.86
C GLN A 133 -13.07 -12.28 -21.45
N GLN A 134 -12.98 -13.23 -20.51
CA GLN A 134 -13.39 -13.00 -19.12
C GLN A 134 -12.47 -12.01 -18.41
N TRP A 135 -11.25 -11.85 -18.92
CA TRP A 135 -10.21 -10.99 -18.34
C TRP A 135 -9.74 -9.90 -19.31
N ASP A 136 -10.48 -9.69 -20.40
CA ASP A 136 -10.16 -8.69 -21.43
C ASP A 136 -8.71 -8.82 -21.97
N LEU A 137 -8.23 -10.06 -22.10
CA LEU A 137 -6.88 -10.34 -22.59
C LEU A 137 -6.86 -10.47 -24.11
N GLU A 138 -5.80 -9.95 -24.73
CA GLU A 138 -5.46 -10.23 -26.13
C GLU A 138 -5.16 -11.72 -26.36
N PRO A 139 -5.20 -12.22 -27.61
CA PRO A 139 -4.87 -13.61 -27.91
C PRO A 139 -3.49 -14.02 -27.40
N GLY A 140 -3.41 -15.20 -26.77
CA GLY A 140 -2.17 -15.80 -26.31
C GLY A 140 -1.54 -16.69 -27.39
N LYS A 141 -0.49 -17.44 -27.04
CA LYS A 141 0.11 -18.42 -27.94
C LYS A 141 -0.82 -19.64 -28.06
N PRO A 142 -1.35 -19.98 -29.23
CA PRO A 142 -2.34 -21.05 -29.37
C PRO A 142 -1.72 -22.44 -29.17
N THR A 143 -2.47 -23.33 -28.52
CA THR A 143 -2.16 -24.76 -28.33
C THR A 143 -3.41 -25.61 -28.54
N LYS A 144 -3.27 -26.95 -28.50
CA LYS A 144 -4.43 -27.86 -28.55
C LYS A 144 -5.35 -27.73 -27.34
N ALA A 145 -4.83 -27.30 -26.19
CA ALA A 145 -5.55 -27.27 -24.92
C ALA A 145 -6.05 -25.87 -24.52
N GLY A 146 -5.64 -24.83 -25.25
CA GLY A 146 -5.91 -23.44 -24.88
C GLY A 146 -4.87 -22.46 -25.42
N GLU A 147 -4.86 -21.26 -24.85
CA GLU A 147 -3.91 -20.19 -25.15
C GLU A 147 -2.91 -20.04 -23.99
N VAL A 148 -1.62 -19.95 -24.30
CA VAL A 148 -0.54 -19.80 -23.31
C VAL A 148 -0.19 -18.32 -23.15
N TYR A 149 -0.04 -17.91 -21.89
CA TYR A 149 0.32 -16.56 -21.45
C TYR A 149 1.45 -16.64 -20.43
N ASP A 150 2.17 -15.55 -20.26
CA ASP A 150 3.25 -15.44 -19.28
C ASP A 150 2.84 -14.54 -18.10
N ILE A 151 3.32 -14.84 -16.90
CA ILE A 151 3.19 -13.97 -15.74
C ILE A 151 4.46 -13.13 -15.63
N SER A 152 4.30 -11.80 -15.60
CA SER A 152 5.40 -10.84 -15.72
C SER A 152 6.60 -11.10 -14.80
N VAL A 153 6.38 -11.48 -13.53
CA VAL A 153 7.49 -11.73 -12.60
C VAL A 153 8.41 -12.88 -13.03
N PHE A 154 7.88 -13.90 -13.73
CA PHE A 154 8.71 -15.00 -14.23
C PHE A 154 9.42 -14.62 -15.54
N HIS A 155 8.79 -13.80 -16.39
CA HIS A 155 9.47 -13.20 -17.53
C HIS A 155 10.61 -12.27 -17.08
N GLU A 156 10.40 -11.48 -16.02
CA GLU A 156 11.44 -10.66 -15.39
C GLU A 156 12.61 -11.56 -14.91
N LEU A 157 12.33 -12.64 -14.19
CA LEU A 157 13.38 -13.57 -13.75
C LEU A 157 14.10 -14.27 -14.91
N HIS A 158 13.38 -14.64 -15.96
CA HIS A 158 13.94 -15.16 -17.20
C HIS A 158 14.93 -14.17 -17.82
N CYS A 159 14.50 -12.91 -18.00
CA CYS A 159 15.35 -11.84 -18.52
C CYS A 159 16.58 -11.61 -17.64
N LEU A 160 16.43 -11.58 -16.31
CA LEU A 160 17.54 -11.39 -15.38
C LEU A 160 18.55 -12.55 -15.45
N ARG A 161 18.07 -13.80 -15.57
CA ARG A 161 18.91 -14.98 -15.77
C ARG A 161 19.68 -14.90 -17.10
N HIS A 162 19.04 -14.44 -18.17
CA HIS A 162 19.70 -14.24 -19.46
C HIS A 162 20.80 -13.18 -19.41
N ILE A 163 20.55 -12.03 -18.76
CA ILE A 163 21.57 -11.00 -18.52
C ILE A 163 22.74 -11.60 -17.73
N ARG A 164 22.46 -12.31 -16.64
CA ARG A 164 23.47 -12.98 -15.81
C ARG A 164 24.34 -13.93 -16.64
N THR A 165 23.72 -14.82 -17.42
CA THR A 165 24.44 -15.77 -18.29
C THR A 165 25.32 -15.03 -19.28
N HIS A 166 24.79 -13.98 -19.93
CA HIS A 166 25.57 -13.17 -20.86
C HIS A 166 26.79 -12.52 -20.19
N THR A 167 26.63 -11.96 -18.98
CA THR A 167 27.73 -11.37 -18.20
C THR A 167 28.83 -12.40 -17.89
N PHE A 168 28.48 -13.60 -17.44
CA PHE A 168 29.48 -14.62 -17.13
C PHE A 168 30.11 -15.26 -18.36
N THR A 169 29.39 -15.35 -19.48
CA THR A 169 29.98 -15.74 -20.77
C THR A 169 31.02 -14.73 -21.23
N LEU A 170 30.73 -13.41 -21.11
CA LEU A 170 31.71 -12.36 -21.39
C LEU A 170 32.95 -12.48 -20.50
N GLN A 171 32.76 -12.73 -19.20
CA GLN A 171 33.88 -12.92 -18.28
C GLN A 171 34.73 -14.14 -18.63
N ALA A 172 34.11 -15.26 -19.04
CA ALA A 172 34.81 -16.48 -19.44
C ALA A 172 35.61 -16.34 -20.74
N LEU A 173 35.31 -15.33 -21.55
CA LEU A 173 35.99 -15.01 -22.80
C LEU A 173 37.11 -13.97 -22.64
N ILE A 174 37.38 -13.49 -21.43
CA ILE A 174 38.51 -12.59 -21.20
C ILE A 174 39.82 -13.33 -21.53
N GLY A 175 40.55 -12.82 -22.53
CA GLY A 175 41.77 -13.43 -23.04
C GLY A 175 41.53 -14.56 -24.05
N GLU A 176 40.30 -14.72 -24.54
CA GLU A 176 40.02 -15.53 -25.72
C GLU A 176 40.31 -14.72 -27.00
N ASP A 177 41.06 -15.33 -27.92
CA ASP A 177 41.49 -14.70 -29.17
C ASP A 177 40.81 -15.32 -30.40
N ASP A 178 40.10 -16.45 -30.26
CA ASP A 178 39.37 -17.10 -31.35
C ASP A 178 38.07 -16.33 -31.69
N PRO A 179 38.01 -15.63 -32.85
CA PRO A 179 36.84 -14.84 -33.23
C PRO A 179 35.59 -15.70 -33.46
N GLN A 180 35.76 -16.96 -33.88
CA GLN A 180 34.65 -17.87 -34.13
C GLN A 180 34.01 -18.30 -32.80
N LYS A 181 34.83 -18.64 -31.80
CA LYS A 181 34.37 -18.97 -30.46
C LYS A 181 33.66 -17.79 -29.78
N ILE A 182 34.19 -16.58 -29.94
CA ILE A 182 33.53 -15.34 -29.48
C ILE A 182 32.17 -15.16 -30.18
N TYR A 183 32.11 -15.33 -31.51
CA TYR A 183 30.88 -15.19 -32.27
C TYR A 183 29.81 -16.22 -31.87
N ASP A 184 30.18 -17.50 -31.77
CA ASP A 184 29.24 -18.57 -31.43
C ASP A 184 28.70 -18.45 -29.99
N LEU A 185 29.50 -17.92 -29.06
CA LEU A 185 29.11 -17.80 -27.65
C LEU A 185 28.40 -16.48 -27.29
N LEU A 186 28.68 -15.37 -27.99
CA LEU A 186 28.14 -14.05 -27.64
C LEU A 186 27.18 -13.44 -28.66
N LEU A 187 27.42 -13.65 -29.96
CA LEU A 187 26.78 -12.84 -31.01
C LEU A 187 25.65 -13.61 -31.70
N LYS A 188 25.88 -14.88 -32.02
CA LYS A 188 24.91 -15.75 -32.69
C LYS A 188 23.60 -15.96 -31.91
N PRO A 189 23.60 -16.09 -30.55
CA PRO A 189 22.37 -16.40 -29.82
C PRO A 189 21.62 -15.18 -29.25
N THR A 190 22.22 -13.99 -29.16
CA THR A 190 21.89 -13.08 -28.02
C THR A 190 21.77 -11.58 -28.27
N GLU A 191 22.26 -11.00 -29.38
CA GLU A 191 22.40 -9.52 -29.45
C GLU A 191 21.07 -8.76 -29.27
N ASP A 192 20.00 -9.16 -29.95
CA ASP A 192 18.70 -8.47 -29.82
C ASP A 192 18.01 -8.75 -28.48
N HIS A 193 18.30 -9.89 -27.85
CA HIS A 193 17.57 -10.36 -26.69
C HIS A 193 18.01 -9.66 -25.41
N VAL A 194 19.32 -9.46 -25.22
CA VAL A 194 19.87 -8.85 -23.99
C VAL A 194 19.43 -7.39 -23.84
N PHE A 195 19.40 -6.62 -24.93
CA PHE A 195 18.96 -5.21 -24.88
C PHE A 195 17.46 -5.10 -24.55
N HIS A 196 16.64 -5.98 -25.11
CA HIS A 196 15.23 -6.10 -24.72
C HIS A 196 15.10 -6.44 -23.23
N CYS A 197 15.86 -7.41 -22.72
CA CYS A 197 15.82 -7.80 -21.31
C CYS A 197 16.17 -6.62 -20.38
N PHE A 198 17.18 -5.81 -20.73
CA PHE A 198 17.54 -4.63 -19.95
C PHE A 198 16.39 -3.63 -19.87
N ASP A 199 15.77 -3.29 -21.00
CA ASP A 199 14.65 -2.35 -21.00
C ASP A 199 13.42 -2.92 -20.29
N TYR A 200 13.13 -4.22 -20.47
CA TYR A 200 12.02 -4.89 -19.80
C TYR A 200 12.16 -4.85 -18.28
N ILE A 201 13.33 -5.19 -17.73
CA ILE A 201 13.61 -5.11 -16.29
C ILE A 201 13.53 -3.67 -15.78
N ARG A 202 14.05 -2.69 -16.52
CA ARG A 202 13.92 -1.28 -16.18
C ARG A 202 12.45 -0.88 -16.04
N GLN A 203 11.60 -1.27 -17.00
CA GLN A 203 10.16 -0.98 -16.95
C GLN A 203 9.48 -1.69 -15.78
N ALA A 204 9.82 -2.95 -15.51
CA ALA A 204 9.29 -3.70 -14.37
C ALA A 204 9.62 -3.04 -13.03
N LEU A 205 10.87 -2.61 -12.84
CA LEU A 205 11.30 -1.89 -11.64
C LEU A 205 10.58 -0.55 -11.48
N MET A 206 10.36 0.19 -12.57
CA MET A 206 9.59 1.45 -12.52
C MET A 206 8.09 1.22 -12.24
N CYS A 207 7.55 0.08 -12.67
CA CYS A 207 6.16 -0.31 -12.43
C CYS A 207 5.95 -0.74 -10.96
N ALA A 208 6.85 -1.56 -10.42
CA ALA A 208 6.72 -2.09 -9.06
C ALA A 208 7.27 -1.16 -7.97
N GLY A 209 8.33 -0.39 -8.28
CA GLY A 209 8.89 0.70 -7.48
C GLY A 209 9.00 0.45 -5.98
N ASP A 210 10.05 -0.23 -5.51
CA ASP A 210 10.32 -0.30 -4.07
C ASP A 210 10.79 1.05 -3.54
N MET A 211 10.00 1.65 -2.66
CA MET A 211 10.24 2.98 -2.07
C MET A 211 10.79 2.90 -0.64
N THR A 212 11.32 1.74 -0.23
CA THR A 212 11.96 1.55 1.07
C THR A 212 13.18 2.48 1.22
N ILE A 213 13.30 3.14 2.37
CA ILE A 213 14.44 4.03 2.66
C ILE A 213 15.63 3.20 3.12
N GLU A 214 16.70 3.22 2.33
CA GLU A 214 17.97 2.56 2.65
C GLU A 214 18.96 3.50 3.34
N TRP A 215 19.82 2.95 4.20
CA TRP A 215 20.86 3.70 4.91
C TRP A 215 22.23 3.04 4.73
N PRO A 216 23.33 3.82 4.86
CA PRO A 216 24.66 3.28 4.63
C PRO A 216 25.05 2.22 5.66
N ARG A 217 25.76 1.16 5.24
CA ARG A 217 26.32 0.17 6.16
C ARG A 217 27.40 0.80 7.06
N VAL A 218 27.75 0.09 8.13
CA VAL A 218 28.86 0.46 9.01
C VAL A 218 30.14 -0.21 8.50
N GLU A 219 31.13 0.60 8.15
CA GLU A 219 32.43 0.12 7.68
C GLU A 219 33.33 -0.29 8.86
N ALA A 220 34.44 -0.97 8.57
CA ALA A 220 35.36 -1.48 9.59
C ALA A 220 35.96 -0.37 10.48
N ASP A 221 36.08 0.85 9.97
CA ASP A 221 36.57 2.03 10.71
C ASP A 221 35.45 2.81 11.43
N GLY A 222 34.20 2.31 11.37
CA GLY A 222 33.03 2.95 11.94
C GLY A 222 32.41 4.06 11.08
N SER A 223 32.99 4.38 9.93
CA SER A 223 32.41 5.31 8.96
C SER A 223 31.16 4.72 8.28
N ARG A 224 30.36 5.57 7.65
CA ARG A 224 29.13 5.18 6.94
C ARG A 224 29.00 5.97 5.64
N PHE A 225 29.31 5.33 4.50
CA PHE A 225 29.25 6.00 3.20
C PHE A 225 28.68 5.14 2.06
N ALA A 226 28.77 3.81 2.13
CA ALA A 226 28.22 2.92 1.11
C ALA A 226 26.83 2.41 1.49
N VAL A 227 25.88 2.47 0.56
CA VAL A 227 24.53 1.88 0.68
C VAL A 227 24.49 0.65 -0.21
N ASP A 228 24.23 -0.52 0.37
CA ASP A 228 24.16 -1.82 -0.31
C ASP A 228 22.82 -2.54 -0.13
N GLY A 229 21.87 -1.95 0.60
CA GLY A 229 20.52 -2.47 0.79
C GLY A 229 20.38 -3.60 1.82
N TRP A 230 21.48 -4.12 2.38
CA TRP A 230 21.43 -5.26 3.30
C TRP A 230 21.01 -4.87 4.73
N GLY A 231 20.33 -5.79 5.42
CA GLY A 231 19.77 -5.58 6.76
C GLY A 231 18.60 -4.58 6.79
N ILE A 232 18.11 -4.13 5.64
CA ILE A 232 16.98 -3.21 5.51
C ILE A 232 15.72 -4.02 5.20
N THR A 233 14.58 -3.60 5.77
CA THR A 233 13.31 -4.32 5.65
C THR A 233 12.43 -3.67 4.61
N HIS A 234 12.05 -4.46 3.63
CA HIS A 234 11.22 -4.09 2.48
C HIS A 234 9.81 -4.66 2.62
N GLU A 235 8.86 -4.08 1.90
CA GLU A 235 7.49 -4.61 1.80
C GLU A 235 7.27 -5.20 0.40
N CYS A 236 7.32 -6.54 0.33
CA CYS A 236 7.34 -7.28 -0.92
C CYS A 236 6.03 -8.04 -1.13
N LYS A 237 5.73 -8.41 -2.39
CA LYS A 237 4.74 -9.47 -2.66
C LYS A 237 5.28 -10.80 -2.10
N SER A 238 4.43 -11.60 -1.50
CA SER A 238 4.78 -12.91 -0.96
C SER A 238 5.26 -13.83 -2.07
N TRP A 239 6.55 -14.15 -2.07
CA TRP A 239 7.17 -15.02 -3.07
C TRP A 239 6.50 -16.40 -3.14
N CYS A 240 6.21 -17.00 -1.98
CA CYS A 240 5.41 -18.23 -1.88
C CYS A 240 4.09 -18.15 -2.67
N SER A 241 3.38 -17.03 -2.52
CA SER A 241 2.07 -16.86 -3.15
C SER A 241 2.22 -16.69 -4.67
N CYS A 242 3.24 -15.94 -5.10
CA CYS A 242 3.57 -15.79 -6.52
C CYS A 242 3.89 -17.15 -7.16
N ALA A 243 4.78 -17.92 -6.53
CA ALA A 243 5.27 -19.18 -7.07
C ALA A 243 4.21 -20.30 -7.00
N TYR A 244 3.30 -20.28 -6.01
CA TYR A 244 2.23 -21.28 -5.92
C TYR A 244 1.15 -21.07 -6.97
N THR A 245 0.89 -19.81 -7.32
CA THR A 245 -0.12 -19.42 -8.30
C THR A 245 0.25 -19.85 -9.72
N SER A 246 1.53 -19.98 -10.02
CA SER A 246 2.06 -20.32 -11.34
C SER A 246 2.43 -21.79 -11.52
N THR A 247 2.50 -22.56 -10.43
CA THR A 247 2.70 -24.01 -10.52
C THR A 247 1.40 -24.73 -10.88
N ALA A 248 1.47 -25.71 -11.78
CA ALA A 248 0.47 -26.78 -11.81
C ALA A 248 0.32 -27.32 -10.38
N LYS A 249 -0.92 -27.51 -9.91
CA LYS A 249 -1.37 -27.75 -8.52
C LYS A 249 -0.64 -28.86 -7.70
N CYS A 250 0.40 -29.49 -8.23
CA CYS A 250 1.10 -30.65 -7.69
C CYS A 250 2.53 -30.37 -7.21
N VAL A 251 3.05 -29.14 -7.31
CA VAL A 251 4.43 -28.82 -6.88
C VAL A 251 4.42 -27.73 -5.80
N ARG A 252 5.07 -27.98 -4.65
CA ARG A 252 5.35 -26.91 -3.68
C ARG A 252 6.47 -26.03 -4.22
N PRO A 253 6.24 -24.72 -4.41
CA PRO A 253 7.29 -23.83 -4.85
C PRO A 253 8.36 -23.64 -3.76
N ASN A 254 9.60 -23.33 -4.17
CA ASN A 254 10.62 -22.89 -3.22
C ASN A 254 10.18 -21.53 -2.64
N CYS A 255 9.76 -21.59 -1.38
CA CYS A 255 9.06 -20.52 -0.69
C CYS A 255 10.02 -19.53 -0.01
N ASP A 256 11.30 -19.87 0.03
CA ASP A 256 12.34 -19.11 0.72
C ASP A 256 13.51 -18.86 -0.26
N PRO A 257 13.47 -17.77 -1.05
CA PRO A 257 14.54 -17.44 -1.98
C PRO A 257 15.73 -16.76 -1.30
N LEU A 258 15.62 -16.43 0.00
CA LEU A 258 16.69 -15.83 0.82
C LEU A 258 17.14 -16.74 1.98
N GLY A 259 16.34 -17.73 2.37
CA GLY A 259 16.74 -18.82 3.24
C GLY A 259 17.32 -20.00 2.44
N SER A 260 18.28 -20.70 3.04
CA SER A 260 18.88 -21.89 2.43
C SER A 260 17.80 -22.88 1.96
N PRO A 261 17.91 -23.48 0.76
CA PRO A 261 16.87 -24.29 0.17
C PRO A 261 16.68 -25.57 0.99
N THR A 262 15.67 -25.61 1.88
CA THR A 262 15.18 -26.87 2.41
C THR A 262 14.09 -27.39 1.51
N LEU A 263 14.45 -28.31 0.63
CA LEU A 263 13.51 -29.09 -0.18
C LEU A 263 12.67 -29.99 0.74
N SER A 264 11.60 -29.45 1.32
CA SER A 264 10.64 -30.22 2.11
C SER A 264 9.61 -30.84 1.16
N ILE A 265 9.92 -32.04 0.65
CA ILE A 265 8.95 -32.91 -0.02
C ILE A 265 8.03 -33.48 1.06
N THR A 266 6.89 -32.84 1.33
CA THR A 266 5.82 -33.45 2.14
C THR A 266 4.72 -33.99 1.22
N PRO A 267 4.29 -35.25 1.42
CA PRO A 267 3.33 -35.93 0.55
C PRO A 267 1.90 -35.61 0.98
N TYR A 268 1.32 -34.52 0.47
CA TYR A 268 -0.14 -34.36 0.49
C TYR A 268 -0.60 -33.78 -0.85
N CYS A 269 -0.57 -34.63 -1.88
CA CYS A 269 -1.39 -34.48 -3.08
C CYS A 269 -2.72 -35.19 -2.83
N LEU A 270 -3.76 -34.47 -2.42
CA LEU A 270 -5.12 -34.95 -2.65
C LEU A 270 -5.64 -34.30 -3.93
N LEU A 271 -6.07 -35.15 -4.87
CA LEU A 271 -6.74 -34.89 -6.14
C LEU A 271 -5.85 -34.91 -7.41
N CYS A 272 -5.09 -35.98 -7.62
CA CYS A 272 -4.92 -36.56 -8.96
C CYS A 272 -5.97 -37.68 -9.14
N HIS A 273 -7.20 -37.34 -9.55
CA HIS A 273 -8.19 -38.34 -9.93
C HIS A 273 -8.38 -38.36 -11.44
N THR A 274 -7.51 -39.09 -12.14
CA THR A 274 -7.87 -39.93 -13.29
C THR A 274 -6.77 -40.97 -13.47
N SER A 275 -6.97 -42.18 -12.96
CA SER A 275 -6.15 -43.35 -13.29
C SER A 275 -6.59 -43.91 -14.63
N ASP A 276 -5.67 -44.12 -15.57
CA ASP A 276 -5.95 -44.95 -16.73
C ASP A 276 -6.06 -46.43 -16.31
N ALA A 277 -6.58 -47.29 -17.20
CA ALA A 277 -6.81 -48.71 -16.92
C ALA A 277 -5.53 -49.54 -16.69
N LYS A 278 -4.34 -48.92 -16.70
CA LYS A 278 -3.04 -49.57 -16.46
C LYS A 278 -2.31 -49.04 -15.22
N GLY A 279 -2.89 -48.09 -14.49
CA GLY A 279 -2.37 -47.66 -13.19
C GLY A 279 -1.03 -46.90 -13.25
N GLN A 280 -0.70 -46.27 -14.39
CA GLN A 280 0.41 -45.31 -14.45
C GLN A 280 -0.12 -43.90 -14.23
N GLU A 281 0.43 -43.21 -13.22
CA GLU A 281 0.21 -41.79 -12.98
C GLU A 281 0.91 -40.98 -14.10
N GLN A 282 0.14 -40.25 -14.91
CA GLN A 282 0.66 -39.30 -15.88
C GLN A 282 0.38 -37.87 -15.39
N CYS A 283 1.44 -37.15 -15.01
CA CYS A 283 1.42 -35.69 -15.11
C CYS A 283 1.84 -35.35 -16.55
N PRO A 284 1.00 -34.67 -17.35
CA PRO A 284 1.38 -34.29 -18.70
C PRO A 284 2.49 -33.24 -18.63
N TYR A 285 3.73 -33.69 -18.72
CA TYR A 285 4.90 -32.86 -18.91
C TYR A 285 4.84 -32.26 -20.32
N LEU A 286 5.10 -30.96 -20.44
CA LEU A 286 5.49 -30.34 -21.71
C LEU A 286 6.95 -30.75 -21.96
N GLU A 287 7.15 -31.89 -22.61
CA GLU A 287 8.43 -32.24 -23.21
C GLU A 287 8.66 -31.37 -24.46
N GLY A 288 9.80 -30.68 -24.47
CA GLY A 288 10.45 -30.17 -25.68
C GLY A 288 10.07 -28.75 -26.10
N GLN A 289 10.95 -27.80 -25.78
CA GLN A 289 11.64 -26.95 -26.76
C GLN A 289 12.79 -26.19 -26.10
#